data_AF-A0AA96GJL9-F1
#
_entry.id   AF-A0AA96GJL9-F1
#
_cell.length_a   1.000
_cell.length_b   1.000
_cell.length_c   1.000
_cell.angle_alpha   90.00
_cell.angle_beta   90.00
_cell.angle_gamma   90.00
#
_symmetry.space_group_name_H-M   'P 1'
#
loop_
_entity.id
_entity.type
_entity.pdbx_description
1 polymer ?
#
loop_
_entity_poly.entity_id
_entity_poly.type
_entity_poly.pdbx_seq_one_letter_code
_entity_poly.pdbx_strand_id
1 'polypeptide(L)'
;MSTLFTPLFVFWQIVGGISCLLGLSSPSWAQQTPLEAHPVHPLITAQVLVVETIALTERGLQDSTAITKTVTDRLAETGFTIVSTPEEPHDAVIRVKCEERQTFTGPSQHRNTGPALTSRLWKGPACHISYRYGEQFPPWSWDVHTPFEDTSEAAEIAGASNTGTFAMTALNTRLQQDDFPLYLVAEWEQVDRLLMLFQKSSDNIDRQTTILKLLGTLPSDQAFETLKQALTDPALTPTALLALGQQGEKAIPALASFLESSTNPDHRLAAIQALGVIATQSNAPALFTQFMKALDTEEPKIQTEAVKGLGNLADRRAIQPLEKLNLKSWTNPSTSPDMMALRKMLSWSLWQLSPSAHTAE
;
A
#
# COMPACT_ATOMS: atom_id res chain seq x y z
N MET A 1 54.53 -54.46 45.42
CA MET A 1 55.43 -54.58 46.57
C MET A 1 55.48 -53.22 47.27
N SER A 2 55.29 -53.26 48.59
CA SER A 2 55.63 -52.24 49.61
C SER A 2 54.90 -50.89 49.60
N THR A 3 54.08 -50.77 50.64
CA THR A 3 53.32 -49.64 51.18
C THR A 3 54.15 -48.72 52.09
N LEU A 4 53.52 -47.59 52.47
CA LEU A 4 53.71 -46.71 53.66
C LEU A 4 54.71 -45.54 53.50
N PHE A 5 54.24 -44.27 53.40
CA PHE A 5 53.72 -43.32 54.41
C PHE A 5 54.76 -42.81 55.44
N THR A 6 55.02 -41.50 55.43
CA THR A 6 55.06 -40.61 56.62
C THR A 6 55.12 -39.13 56.19
N PRO A 7 54.35 -38.21 56.81
CA PRO A 7 54.32 -36.78 56.49
C PRO A 7 54.95 -35.92 57.60
N LEU A 8 55.29 -34.66 57.32
CA LEU A 8 55.42 -33.63 58.35
C LEU A 8 55.11 -32.23 57.82
N PHE A 9 54.12 -31.65 58.51
CA PHE A 9 53.64 -30.27 58.50
C PHE A 9 54.72 -29.26 58.89
N VAL A 10 54.69 -28.05 58.31
CA VAL A 10 54.72 -26.80 59.09
C VAL A 10 53.84 -25.75 58.39
N PHE A 11 52.90 -25.20 59.17
CA PHE A 11 52.02 -24.07 58.90
C PHE A 11 52.64 -22.79 59.46
N TRP A 12 52.41 -21.63 58.83
CA TRP A 12 52.34 -20.30 59.49
C TRP A 12 51.36 -19.44 58.67
N GLN A 13 50.11 -19.31 59.15
CA GLN A 13 49.47 -18.12 59.76
C GLN A 13 49.29 -16.92 58.81
N ILE A 14 48.09 -16.72 58.22
CA ILE A 14 46.90 -15.96 58.68
C ILE A 14 47.09 -14.44 58.62
N VAL A 15 46.30 -13.75 57.77
CA VAL A 15 45.31 -12.67 58.00
C VAL A 15 44.70 -12.42 56.61
N GLY A 16 43.40 -12.43 56.30
CA GLY A 16 42.20 -12.02 57.02
C GLY A 16 41.52 -10.93 56.18
N GLY A 17 40.36 -11.22 55.57
CA GLY A 17 39.65 -10.24 54.74
C GLY A 17 38.36 -10.78 54.13
N ILE A 18 37.29 -10.77 54.91
CA ILE A 18 35.90 -10.89 54.44
C ILE A 18 35.57 -9.59 53.69
N SER A 19 35.05 -9.66 52.47
CA SER A 19 34.35 -8.53 51.87
C SER A 19 33.22 -8.97 50.95
N CYS A 20 32.10 -8.27 51.11
CA CYS A 20 30.75 -8.56 50.66
C CYS A 20 30.59 -8.60 49.14
N LEU A 21 29.72 -9.51 48.69
CA LEU A 21 29.09 -9.50 47.37
C LEU A 21 28.21 -8.25 47.23
N LEU A 22 28.65 -7.27 46.45
CA LEU A 22 27.80 -6.24 45.86
C LEU A 22 27.59 -6.59 44.39
N GLY A 23 26.34 -6.94 44.05
CA GLY A 23 25.91 -7.10 42.67
C GLY A 23 25.96 -5.75 41.96
N LEU A 24 26.85 -5.63 41.00
CA LEU A 24 26.83 -4.58 39.98
C LEU A 24 26.10 -5.16 38.77
N SER A 25 24.84 -4.80 38.62
CA SER A 25 24.10 -4.95 37.37
C SER A 25 24.66 -3.95 36.35
N SER A 26 25.34 -4.46 35.33
CA SER A 26 25.77 -3.65 34.19
C SER A 26 24.53 -3.04 33.50
N PRO A 27 24.47 -1.72 33.25
CA PRO A 27 23.42 -1.15 32.44
C PRO A 27 23.63 -1.63 31.00
N SER A 28 22.76 -2.51 30.53
CA SER A 28 22.67 -2.89 29.11
C SER A 28 22.20 -1.67 28.34
N TRP A 29 23.14 -0.94 27.75
CA TRP A 29 22.81 0.07 26.75
C TRP A 29 22.28 -0.68 25.53
N ALA A 30 20.96 -0.65 25.36
CA ALA A 30 20.33 -1.04 24.11
C ALA A 30 20.80 -0.03 23.05
N GLN A 31 21.86 -0.37 22.33
CA GLN A 31 22.16 0.29 21.07
C GLN A 31 20.96 0.05 20.17
N GLN A 32 20.28 1.13 19.78
CA GLN A 32 19.34 1.08 18.67
C GLN A 32 20.14 0.54 17.48
N THR A 33 19.81 -0.68 17.06
CA THR A 33 20.17 -1.17 15.74
C THR A 33 19.72 -0.10 14.74
N PRO A 34 20.60 0.39 13.85
CA PRO A 34 20.17 1.22 12.74
C PRO A 34 18.99 0.51 12.04
N LEU A 35 17.93 1.26 11.68
CA LEU A 35 16.88 0.74 10.82
C LEU A 35 17.56 -0.02 9.68
N GLU A 36 17.32 -1.33 9.58
CA GLU A 36 17.76 -2.11 8.43
C GLU A 36 17.22 -1.38 7.19
N ALA A 37 18.12 -0.94 6.32
CA ALA A 37 17.73 -0.35 5.06
C ALA A 37 16.82 -1.35 4.34
N HIS A 38 15.61 -0.92 3.97
CA HIS A 38 14.73 -1.76 3.16
C HIS A 38 15.53 -2.25 1.96
N PRO A 39 15.60 -3.58 1.73
CA PRO A 39 16.40 -4.11 0.64
C PRO A 39 15.83 -3.57 -0.67
N VAL A 40 16.65 -2.80 -1.38
CA VAL A 40 16.30 -2.19 -2.66
C VAL A 40 15.80 -3.28 -3.61
N HIS A 41 14.66 -3.04 -4.25
CA HIS A 41 14.09 -4.01 -5.17
C HIS A 41 15.11 -4.39 -6.27
N PRO A 42 15.38 -5.67 -6.54
CA PRO A 42 16.45 -6.09 -7.45
C PRO A 42 16.25 -5.63 -8.90
N LEU A 43 15.01 -5.28 -9.26
CA LEU A 43 14.64 -4.79 -10.59
C LEU A 43 14.46 -3.27 -10.66
N ILE A 44 14.92 -2.51 -9.67
CA ILE A 44 14.82 -1.04 -9.66
C ILE A 44 15.53 -0.38 -10.87
N THR A 45 16.57 -1.03 -11.40
CA THR A 45 17.30 -0.54 -12.58
C THR A 45 16.96 -1.29 -13.86
N ALA A 46 15.99 -2.22 -13.85
CA ALA A 46 15.67 -3.02 -15.02
C ALA A 46 15.23 -2.17 -16.22
N GLN A 47 15.76 -2.48 -17.40
CA GLN A 47 15.52 -1.78 -18.66
C GLN A 47 15.12 -2.73 -19.79
N VAL A 48 15.67 -3.94 -19.81
CA VAL A 48 15.52 -4.89 -20.93
C VAL A 48 14.70 -6.08 -20.48
N LEU A 49 13.57 -6.33 -21.15
CA LEU A 49 12.62 -7.38 -20.79
C LEU A 49 12.39 -8.35 -21.94
N VAL A 50 12.03 -9.58 -21.61
CA VAL A 50 11.46 -10.57 -22.54
C VAL A 50 10.00 -10.81 -22.16
N VAL A 51 9.13 -11.03 -23.15
CA VAL A 51 7.72 -11.39 -22.91
C VAL A 51 7.45 -12.81 -23.38
N GLU A 52 7.02 -13.68 -22.47
CA GLU A 52 6.55 -15.03 -22.76
C GLU A 52 5.02 -15.08 -22.58
N THR A 53 4.28 -15.41 -23.65
CA THR A 53 2.82 -15.46 -23.61
C THR A 53 2.27 -16.85 -23.95
N ILE A 54 1.33 -17.33 -23.15
CA ILE A 54 0.58 -18.57 -23.38
C ILE A 54 -0.91 -18.24 -23.45
N ALA A 55 -1.60 -18.70 -24.49
CA ALA A 55 -3.05 -18.57 -24.64
C ALA A 55 -3.71 -19.96 -24.62
N LEU A 56 -4.64 -20.20 -23.70
CA LEU A 56 -5.31 -21.49 -23.52
C LEU A 56 -6.83 -21.35 -23.62
N THR A 57 -7.44 -22.21 -24.44
CA THR A 57 -8.89 -22.37 -24.55
C THR A 57 -9.28 -23.81 -24.23
N GLU A 58 -10.58 -24.11 -24.19
CA GLU A 58 -11.04 -25.49 -24.07
C GLU A 58 -10.56 -26.39 -25.22
N ARG A 59 -10.15 -25.80 -26.35
CA ARG A 59 -9.59 -26.49 -27.52
C ARG A 59 -8.07 -26.64 -27.47
N GLY A 60 -7.43 -26.24 -26.36
CA GLY A 60 -5.99 -26.33 -26.14
C GLY A 60 -5.24 -25.03 -26.43
N LEU A 61 -3.93 -25.15 -26.67
CA LEU A 61 -3.05 -24.01 -26.94
C LEU A 61 -3.48 -23.26 -28.19
N GLN A 62 -3.58 -21.94 -28.09
CA GLN A 62 -3.92 -21.03 -29.18
C GLN A 62 -2.73 -20.13 -29.55
N ASP A 63 -2.79 -19.52 -30.73
CA ASP A 63 -1.85 -18.48 -31.13
C ASP A 63 -1.94 -17.28 -30.16
N SER A 64 -0.79 -16.91 -29.59
CA SER A 64 -0.64 -15.80 -28.64
C SER A 64 0.09 -14.60 -29.25
N THR A 65 0.33 -14.59 -30.57
CA THR A 65 1.11 -13.54 -31.26
C THR A 65 0.53 -12.14 -31.03
N ALA A 66 -0.79 -11.98 -31.19
CA ALA A 66 -1.46 -10.69 -30.99
C ALA A 66 -1.35 -10.19 -29.53
N ILE A 67 -1.50 -11.10 -28.56
CA ILE A 67 -1.38 -10.79 -27.13
C ILE A 67 0.07 -10.42 -26.78
N THR A 68 1.04 -11.19 -27.29
CA THR A 68 2.47 -10.91 -27.10
C THR A 68 2.84 -9.54 -27.63
N LYS A 69 2.34 -9.19 -28.82
CA LYS A 69 2.54 -7.86 -29.41
C LYS A 69 1.94 -6.77 -28.53
N THR A 70 0.68 -6.90 -28.10
CA THR A 70 0.03 -5.94 -27.20
C THR A 70 0.85 -5.73 -25.93
N VAL A 71 1.25 -6.79 -25.24
CA VAL A 71 2.02 -6.68 -23.99
C VAL A 71 3.37 -6.02 -24.23
N THR A 72 4.05 -6.39 -25.32
CA THR A 72 5.33 -5.79 -25.73
C THR A 72 5.19 -4.30 -26.00
N ASP A 73 4.20 -3.89 -26.78
CA ASP A 73 3.93 -2.49 -27.09
C ASP A 73 3.65 -1.69 -25.80
N ARG A 74 2.76 -2.21 -24.93
CA ARG A 74 2.37 -1.57 -23.66
C ARG A 74 3.55 -1.42 -22.69
N LEU A 75 4.47 -2.39 -22.63
CA LEU A 75 5.69 -2.27 -21.83
C LEU A 75 6.68 -1.28 -22.45
N ALA A 76 6.83 -1.27 -23.77
CA ALA A 76 7.69 -0.33 -24.49
C ALA A 76 7.24 1.13 -24.31
N GLU A 77 5.92 1.39 -24.25
CA GLU A 77 5.36 2.71 -23.92
C GLU A 77 5.85 3.26 -22.57
N THR A 78 6.18 2.38 -21.63
CA THR A 78 6.75 2.77 -20.33
C THR A 78 8.26 2.96 -20.34
N GLY A 79 8.91 2.79 -21.50
CA GLY A 79 10.36 2.96 -21.70
C GLY A 79 11.19 1.69 -21.54
N PHE A 80 10.57 0.51 -21.48
CA PHE A 80 11.33 -0.75 -21.48
C PHE A 80 11.79 -1.09 -22.90
N THR A 81 12.97 -1.67 -23.03
CA THR A 81 13.42 -2.29 -24.27
C THR A 81 12.97 -3.74 -24.26
N ILE A 82 12.21 -4.18 -25.26
CA ILE A 82 11.73 -5.56 -25.33
C ILE A 82 12.55 -6.31 -26.37
N VAL A 83 13.21 -7.38 -25.94
CA VAL A 83 13.95 -8.30 -26.80
C VAL A 83 13.05 -9.46 -27.21
N SER A 84 13.32 -10.04 -28.38
CA SER A 84 12.42 -11.04 -28.98
C SER A 84 12.66 -12.45 -28.44
N THR A 85 13.88 -12.72 -27.94
CA THR A 85 14.28 -14.07 -27.54
C THR A 85 14.85 -14.11 -26.12
N PRO A 86 14.57 -15.16 -25.31
CA PRO A 86 15.13 -15.32 -23.97
C PRO A 86 16.66 -15.47 -23.94
N GLU A 87 17.30 -15.79 -25.06
CA GLU A 87 18.75 -15.92 -25.18
C GLU A 87 19.47 -14.56 -25.25
N GLU A 88 18.76 -13.50 -25.63
CA GLU A 88 19.30 -12.14 -25.60
C GLU A 88 19.48 -11.67 -24.15
N PRO A 89 20.52 -10.86 -23.85
CA PRO A 89 20.70 -10.30 -22.52
C PRO A 89 19.48 -9.49 -22.07
N HIS A 90 18.90 -9.86 -20.92
CA HIS A 90 17.71 -9.23 -20.36
C HIS A 90 17.73 -9.27 -18.83
N ASP A 91 16.96 -8.38 -18.20
CA ASP A 91 16.88 -8.24 -16.74
C ASP A 91 15.80 -9.15 -16.13
N ALA A 92 14.65 -9.27 -16.81
CA ALA A 92 13.53 -10.06 -16.35
C ALA A 92 12.68 -10.60 -17.51
N VAL A 93 11.96 -11.68 -17.23
CA VAL A 93 10.98 -12.28 -18.15
C VAL A 93 9.59 -12.05 -17.62
N ILE A 94 8.78 -11.32 -18.38
CA ILE A 94 7.36 -11.11 -18.12
C ILE A 94 6.59 -12.31 -18.69
N ARG A 95 5.80 -12.96 -17.85
CA ARG A 95 5.02 -14.14 -18.21
C ARG A 95 3.54 -13.78 -18.20
N VAL A 96 2.88 -13.99 -19.34
CA VAL A 96 1.45 -13.70 -19.52
C VAL A 96 0.72 -14.97 -19.89
N LYS A 97 -0.16 -15.43 -19.01
CA LYS A 97 -1.00 -16.61 -19.25
C LYS A 97 -2.45 -16.19 -19.39
N CYS A 98 -2.96 -16.23 -20.61
CA CYS A 98 -4.37 -15.92 -20.90
C CYS A 98 -5.17 -17.22 -21.06
N GLU A 99 -6.27 -17.33 -20.33
CA GLU A 99 -7.13 -18.53 -20.31
C GLU A 99 -8.59 -18.14 -20.60
N GLU A 100 -9.31 -18.95 -21.37
CA GLU A 100 -10.76 -18.80 -21.58
C GLU A 100 -11.55 -19.01 -20.28
N ARG A 101 -11.01 -19.84 -19.37
CA ARG A 101 -11.52 -20.06 -18.02
C ARG A 101 -10.35 -20.05 -17.05
N GLN A 102 -10.30 -19.07 -16.16
CA GLN A 102 -9.23 -18.99 -15.18
C GLN A 102 -9.32 -20.19 -14.21
N THR A 103 -8.26 -21.00 -14.17
CA THR A 103 -8.17 -22.18 -13.28
C THR A 103 -7.30 -21.92 -12.05
N PHE A 104 -6.49 -20.86 -12.08
CA PHE A 104 -5.58 -20.49 -11.00
C PHE A 104 -5.62 -18.97 -10.76
N THR A 105 -5.87 -18.59 -9.51
CA THR A 105 -5.73 -17.22 -9.01
C THR A 105 -4.48 -17.16 -8.14
N GLY A 106 -3.43 -16.45 -8.58
CA GLY A 106 -2.25 -16.22 -7.76
C GLY A 106 -2.53 -15.27 -6.58
N PRO A 107 -1.63 -15.18 -5.58
CA PRO A 107 -1.74 -14.19 -4.51
C PRO A 107 -1.37 -12.80 -5.05
N SER A 108 -2.32 -12.04 -5.61
CA SER A 108 -2.04 -10.67 -6.07
C SER A 108 -2.05 -9.67 -4.91
N GLN A 109 -0.94 -8.97 -4.63
CA GLN A 109 -0.91 -7.85 -3.67
C GLN A 109 -1.70 -6.62 -4.16
N HIS A 110 -1.85 -6.46 -5.48
CA HIS A 110 -2.58 -5.34 -6.09
C HIS A 110 -3.82 -5.85 -6.84
N ARG A 111 -4.87 -6.21 -6.10
CA ARG A 111 -6.17 -6.60 -6.68
C ARG A 111 -7.03 -5.34 -6.83
N ASN A 112 -7.09 -4.75 -8.03
CA ASN A 112 -7.84 -3.49 -8.21
C ASN A 112 -9.34 -3.70 -8.50
N THR A 113 -9.83 -4.94 -8.64
CA THR A 113 -11.26 -5.22 -8.81
C THR A 113 -11.65 -6.57 -8.20
N GLY A 114 -12.40 -6.55 -7.09
CA GLY A 114 -13.09 -7.73 -6.55
C GLY A 114 -13.20 -7.74 -5.02
N PRO A 115 -14.24 -8.39 -4.43
CA PRO A 115 -14.44 -8.37 -2.99
C PRO A 115 -13.29 -9.06 -2.22
N ALA A 116 -13.28 -8.85 -0.90
CA ALA A 116 -12.32 -9.36 0.09
C ALA A 116 -11.93 -10.84 -0.07
N LEU A 117 -10.88 -11.26 0.67
CA LEU A 117 -10.22 -12.58 0.75
C LEU A 117 -11.11 -13.85 0.85
N THR A 118 -12.43 -13.73 0.76
CA THR A 118 -13.41 -14.82 0.66
C THR A 118 -14.31 -14.74 -0.59
N SER A 119 -13.98 -13.92 -1.59
CA SER A 119 -14.83 -13.68 -2.77
C SER A 119 -14.66 -14.77 -3.84
N ARG A 120 -15.79 -15.24 -4.41
CA ARG A 120 -15.90 -16.05 -5.64
C ARG A 120 -14.66 -15.99 -6.52
N LEU A 121 -14.02 -17.15 -6.73
CA LEU A 121 -13.06 -17.37 -7.81
C LEU A 121 -13.67 -16.81 -9.09
N TRP A 122 -13.05 -15.83 -9.74
CA TRP A 122 -13.39 -15.48 -11.11
C TRP A 122 -13.22 -16.75 -11.96
N LYS A 123 -14.24 -17.10 -12.74
CA LYS A 123 -14.22 -18.31 -13.59
C LYS A 123 -14.25 -18.00 -15.08
N GLY A 124 -14.33 -16.72 -15.44
CA GLY A 124 -14.33 -16.29 -16.82
C GLY A 124 -12.93 -16.18 -17.42
N PRO A 125 -12.82 -15.61 -18.63
CA PRO A 125 -11.55 -15.35 -19.25
C PRO A 125 -10.68 -14.39 -18.44
N ALA A 126 -9.40 -14.70 -18.30
CA ALA A 126 -8.43 -13.86 -17.62
C ALA A 126 -7.02 -14.00 -18.20
N CYS A 127 -6.24 -12.93 -18.17
CA CYS A 127 -4.80 -12.97 -18.34
C CYS A 127 -4.12 -12.76 -16.99
N HIS A 128 -3.35 -13.75 -16.55
CA HIS A 128 -2.48 -13.69 -15.39
C HIS A 128 -1.08 -13.24 -15.81
N ILE A 129 -0.63 -12.11 -15.28
CA ILE A 129 0.67 -11.50 -15.54
C ILE A 129 1.55 -11.70 -14.32
N SER A 130 2.76 -12.21 -14.53
CA SER A 130 3.78 -12.40 -13.50
C SER A 130 5.16 -12.12 -14.10
N TYR A 131 6.21 -12.15 -13.29
CA TYR A 131 7.57 -12.04 -13.79
C TYR A 131 8.51 -13.01 -13.07
N ARG A 132 9.64 -13.29 -13.71
CA ARG A 132 10.80 -13.98 -13.11
C ARG A 132 12.08 -13.23 -13.43
N TYR A 133 13.05 -13.28 -12.53
CA TYR A 133 14.40 -12.77 -12.76
C TYR A 133 15.42 -13.74 -12.15
N GLY A 134 16.45 -14.09 -12.93
CA GLY A 134 17.28 -15.24 -12.61
C GLY A 134 16.43 -16.50 -12.38
N GLU A 135 16.65 -17.18 -11.26
CA GLU A 135 15.90 -18.37 -10.83
C GLU A 135 14.72 -18.04 -9.89
N GLN A 136 14.42 -16.75 -9.68
CA GLN A 136 13.43 -16.30 -8.70
C GLN A 136 12.04 -16.14 -9.30
N PHE A 137 11.02 -16.53 -8.53
CA PHE A 137 9.61 -16.38 -8.85
C PHE A 137 8.91 -15.60 -7.71
N PRO A 138 8.97 -14.27 -7.73
CA PRO A 138 8.35 -13.46 -6.70
C PRO A 138 6.83 -13.65 -6.64
N PRO A 139 6.21 -13.47 -5.47
CA PRO A 139 4.77 -13.64 -5.29
C PRO A 139 3.92 -12.48 -5.88
N TRP A 140 4.45 -11.73 -6.85
CA TRP A 140 3.69 -10.68 -7.51
C TRP A 140 2.96 -11.21 -8.74
N SER A 141 1.70 -10.83 -8.87
CA SER A 141 0.92 -11.08 -10.06
C SER A 141 -0.18 -10.04 -10.26
N TRP A 142 -0.58 -9.87 -11.51
CA TRP A 142 -1.66 -8.99 -11.92
C TRP A 142 -2.64 -9.72 -12.84
N ASP A 143 -3.92 -9.66 -12.52
CA ASP A 143 -4.97 -10.32 -13.31
C ASP A 143 -5.78 -9.30 -14.12
N VAL A 144 -5.94 -9.59 -15.42
CA VAL A 144 -6.72 -8.80 -16.36
C VAL A 144 -7.92 -9.62 -16.80
N HIS A 145 -9.13 -9.18 -16.44
CA HIS A 145 -10.37 -9.89 -16.70
C HIS A 145 -11.16 -9.30 -17.87
N THR A 146 -11.92 -10.13 -18.57
CA THR A 146 -12.98 -9.67 -19.47
C THR A 146 -14.13 -9.03 -18.70
N PRO A 147 -15.00 -8.24 -19.36
CA PRO A 147 -16.20 -7.69 -18.72
C PRO A 147 -17.33 -8.72 -18.50
N PHE A 148 -17.12 -9.96 -18.93
CA PHE A 148 -18.06 -11.08 -18.81
C PHE A 148 -17.37 -12.30 -18.19
N GLU A 149 -18.13 -13.07 -17.42
CA GLU A 149 -17.69 -14.37 -16.87
C GLU A 149 -18.04 -15.54 -17.79
N ASP A 150 -19.22 -15.52 -18.42
CA ASP A 150 -19.66 -16.58 -19.33
C ASP A 150 -19.30 -16.25 -20.79
N THR A 151 -18.24 -16.88 -21.29
CA THR A 151 -17.79 -16.73 -22.68
C THR A 151 -18.83 -17.20 -23.69
N SER A 152 -19.59 -18.26 -23.39
CA SER A 152 -20.56 -18.84 -24.33
C SER A 152 -21.72 -17.88 -24.53
N GLU A 153 -22.28 -17.36 -23.43
CA GLU A 153 -23.35 -16.36 -23.48
C GLU A 153 -22.89 -15.09 -24.19
N ALA A 154 -21.71 -14.56 -23.83
CA ALA A 154 -21.18 -13.35 -24.44
C ALA A 154 -20.87 -13.53 -25.93
N ALA A 155 -20.37 -14.70 -26.35
CA ALA A 155 -20.12 -15.01 -27.75
C ALA A 155 -21.42 -15.12 -28.56
N GLU A 156 -22.47 -15.76 -27.99
CA GLU A 156 -23.78 -15.88 -28.63
C GLU A 156 -24.40 -14.50 -28.88
N ILE A 157 -24.40 -13.62 -27.88
CA ILE A 157 -24.90 -12.24 -28.00
C ILE A 157 -24.13 -11.48 -29.09
N ALA A 158 -22.82 -11.72 -29.20
CA ALA A 158 -21.97 -11.09 -30.21
C ALA A 158 -22.03 -11.78 -31.60
N GLY A 159 -22.80 -12.87 -31.77
CA GLY A 159 -22.85 -13.64 -33.00
C GLY A 159 -21.55 -14.38 -33.35
N ALA A 160 -20.68 -14.61 -32.37
CA ALA A 160 -19.40 -15.29 -32.54
C ALA A 160 -19.54 -16.80 -32.35
N SER A 161 -19.05 -17.59 -33.30
CA SER A 161 -19.16 -19.06 -33.29
C SER A 161 -18.02 -19.77 -32.55
N ASN A 162 -16.90 -19.08 -32.29
CA ASN A 162 -15.74 -19.63 -31.58
C ASN A 162 -15.51 -18.86 -30.28
N THR A 163 -15.96 -19.46 -29.16
CA THR A 163 -15.86 -18.90 -27.81
C THR A 163 -14.42 -18.64 -27.40
N GLY A 164 -13.50 -19.56 -27.71
CA GLY A 164 -12.09 -19.42 -27.37
C GLY A 164 -11.43 -18.23 -28.07
N THR A 165 -11.60 -18.10 -29.39
CA THR A 165 -11.07 -16.94 -30.14
C THR A 165 -11.73 -15.64 -29.70
N PHE A 166 -13.05 -15.68 -29.42
CA PHE A 166 -13.78 -14.54 -28.88
C PHE A 166 -13.22 -14.08 -27.54
N ALA A 167 -13.00 -14.99 -26.59
CA ALA A 167 -12.37 -14.71 -25.30
C ALA A 167 -10.96 -14.12 -25.45
N MET A 168 -10.10 -14.73 -26.26
CA MET A 168 -8.73 -14.24 -26.46
C MET A 168 -8.71 -12.84 -27.10
N THR A 169 -9.64 -12.57 -28.01
CA THR A 169 -9.80 -11.23 -28.62
C THR A 169 -10.24 -10.20 -27.57
N ALA A 170 -11.22 -10.55 -26.72
CA ALA A 170 -11.68 -9.68 -25.65
C ALA A 170 -10.59 -9.41 -24.61
N LEU A 171 -9.80 -10.43 -24.23
CA LEU A 171 -8.65 -10.28 -23.35
C LEU A 171 -7.56 -9.40 -23.95
N ASN A 172 -7.25 -9.57 -25.23
CA ASN A 172 -6.29 -8.73 -25.93
C ASN A 172 -6.73 -7.25 -25.92
N THR A 173 -8.01 -6.98 -26.18
CA THR A 173 -8.59 -5.63 -26.08
C THR A 173 -8.47 -5.07 -24.66
N ARG A 174 -8.70 -5.90 -23.63
CA ARG A 174 -8.55 -5.45 -22.25
C ARG A 174 -7.10 -5.12 -21.93
N LEU A 175 -6.13 -5.93 -22.36
CA LEU A 175 -4.70 -5.69 -22.19
C LEU A 175 -4.23 -4.39 -22.86
N GLN A 176 -4.86 -3.96 -23.95
CA GLN A 176 -4.55 -2.66 -24.59
C GLN A 176 -4.92 -1.46 -23.72
N GLN A 177 -5.88 -1.61 -22.81
CA GLN A 177 -6.42 -0.54 -21.98
C GLN A 177 -6.00 -0.65 -20.51
N ASP A 178 -5.45 -1.78 -20.10
CA ASP A 178 -5.13 -2.04 -18.70
C ASP A 178 -3.86 -1.32 -18.25
N ASP A 179 -3.79 -0.91 -16.98
CA ASP A 179 -2.64 -0.17 -16.45
C ASP A 179 -1.57 -1.07 -15.81
N PHE A 180 -1.61 -2.39 -16.03
CA PHE A 180 -0.60 -3.34 -15.54
C PHE A 180 0.87 -2.86 -15.67
N PRO A 181 1.30 -2.14 -16.74
CA PRO A 181 2.68 -1.66 -16.81
C PRO A 181 3.01 -0.66 -15.70
N LEU A 182 2.07 0.19 -15.28
CA LEU A 182 2.28 1.13 -14.17
C LEU A 182 2.46 0.39 -12.84
N TYR A 183 1.66 -0.63 -12.59
CA TYR A 183 1.76 -1.45 -11.37
C TYR A 183 3.05 -2.27 -11.35
N LEU A 184 3.51 -2.77 -12.49
CA LEU A 184 4.81 -3.44 -12.59
C LEU A 184 5.97 -2.48 -12.29
N VAL A 185 5.92 -1.26 -12.82
CA VAL A 185 6.93 -0.22 -12.56
C VAL A 185 6.96 0.16 -11.07
N ALA A 186 5.79 0.26 -10.43
CA ALA A 186 5.69 0.54 -9.00
C ALA A 186 6.18 -0.62 -8.13
N GLU A 187 5.84 -1.86 -8.49
CA GLU A 187 6.36 -3.09 -7.85
C GLU A 187 7.89 -3.12 -7.85
N TRP A 188 8.52 -2.64 -8.93
CA TRP A 188 9.98 -2.56 -9.03
C TRP A 188 10.57 -1.27 -8.44
N GLU A 189 9.76 -0.45 -7.78
CA GLU A 189 10.17 0.82 -7.15
C GLU A 189 10.85 1.80 -8.12
N GLN A 190 10.52 1.74 -9.43
CA GLN A 190 11.15 2.59 -10.44
C GLN A 190 10.55 4.00 -10.45
N VAL A 191 10.87 4.79 -9.41
CA VAL A 191 10.32 6.14 -9.20
C VAL A 191 10.57 7.06 -10.40
N ASP A 192 11.80 7.12 -10.92
CA ASP A 192 12.13 7.98 -12.07
C ASP A 192 11.26 7.68 -13.30
N ARG A 193 10.95 6.39 -13.51
CA ARG A 193 10.08 5.96 -14.61
C ARG A 193 8.64 6.39 -14.38
N LEU A 194 8.11 6.27 -13.15
CA LEU A 194 6.79 6.79 -12.81
C LEU A 194 6.70 8.31 -12.97
N LEU A 195 7.75 9.05 -12.57
CA LEU A 195 7.80 10.51 -12.74
C LEU A 195 7.80 10.92 -14.21
N MET A 196 8.58 10.22 -15.05
CA MET A 196 8.55 10.41 -16.51
C MET A 196 7.17 10.12 -17.09
N LEU A 197 6.50 9.06 -16.65
CA LEU A 197 5.16 8.69 -17.10
C LEU A 197 4.09 9.69 -16.64
N PHE A 198 4.24 10.25 -15.44
CA PHE A 198 3.36 11.31 -14.92
C PHE A 198 3.42 12.54 -15.82
N GLN A 199 4.63 12.98 -16.20
CA GLN A 199 4.84 14.11 -17.10
C GLN A 199 4.27 13.86 -18.50
N LYS A 200 4.43 12.64 -19.04
CA LYS A 200 3.85 12.27 -20.34
C LYS A 200 2.33 12.18 -20.35
N SER A 201 1.68 12.11 -19.19
CA SER A 201 0.24 11.93 -19.06
C SER A 201 -0.50 13.25 -18.77
N SER A 202 0.05 14.40 -19.17
CA SER A 202 -0.47 15.73 -18.82
C SER A 202 -1.91 16.01 -19.29
N ASP A 203 -2.40 15.27 -20.27
CA ASP A 203 -3.76 15.34 -20.83
C ASP A 203 -4.69 14.23 -20.30
N ASN A 204 -4.21 13.36 -19.41
CA ASN A 204 -4.95 12.21 -18.88
C ASN A 204 -4.94 12.21 -17.34
N ILE A 205 -5.98 12.82 -16.76
CA ILE A 205 -6.15 12.99 -15.30
C ILE A 205 -6.27 11.64 -14.58
N ASP A 206 -6.93 10.66 -15.17
CA ASP A 206 -7.11 9.33 -14.55
C ASP A 206 -5.77 8.60 -14.44
N ARG A 207 -4.95 8.70 -15.49
CA ARG A 207 -3.59 8.15 -15.51
C ARG A 207 -2.67 8.89 -14.54
N GLN A 208 -2.73 10.22 -14.50
CA GLN A 208 -1.99 11.02 -13.52
C GLN A 208 -2.38 10.63 -12.09
N THR A 209 -3.68 10.51 -11.81
CA THR A 209 -4.21 10.09 -10.51
C THR A 209 -3.69 8.72 -10.11
N THR A 210 -3.67 7.76 -11.04
CA THR A 210 -3.11 6.42 -10.80
C THR A 210 -1.63 6.51 -10.44
N ILE A 211 -0.84 7.29 -11.20
CA ILE A 211 0.59 7.45 -10.94
C ILE A 211 0.86 8.13 -9.59
N LEU A 212 0.10 9.17 -9.21
CA LEU A 212 0.26 9.80 -7.89
C LEU A 212 -0.02 8.83 -6.74
N LYS A 213 -1.03 7.94 -6.88
CA LYS A 213 -1.29 6.90 -5.88
C LYS A 213 -0.11 5.94 -5.74
N LEU A 214 0.49 5.52 -6.86
CA LEU A 214 1.66 4.64 -6.86
C LEU A 214 2.89 5.34 -6.28
N LEU A 215 3.13 6.61 -6.61
CA LEU A 215 4.19 7.41 -6.01
C LEU A 215 4.01 7.56 -4.49
N GLY A 216 2.75 7.67 -4.02
CA GLY A 216 2.40 7.74 -2.61
C GLY A 216 2.88 6.53 -1.79
N THR A 217 2.95 5.34 -2.39
CA THR A 217 3.40 4.12 -1.71
C THR A 217 4.92 3.92 -1.74
N LEU A 218 5.66 4.74 -2.49
CA LEU A 218 7.11 4.57 -2.69
C LEU A 218 7.89 5.55 -1.81
N PRO A 219 8.89 5.09 -1.03
CA PRO A 219 9.71 5.98 -0.22
C PRO A 219 10.71 6.75 -1.10
N SER A 220 10.31 7.94 -1.59
CA SER A 220 11.20 8.80 -2.38
C SER A 220 10.96 10.29 -2.14
N ASP A 221 12.05 11.06 -2.06
CA ASP A 221 12.00 12.52 -1.94
C ASP A 221 11.54 13.19 -3.24
N GLN A 222 11.91 12.65 -4.40
CA GLN A 222 11.42 13.16 -5.68
C GLN A 222 9.92 12.89 -5.86
N ALA A 223 9.46 11.70 -5.45
CA ALA A 223 8.03 11.39 -5.40
C ALA A 223 7.30 12.37 -4.47
N PHE A 224 7.85 12.62 -3.27
CA PHE A 224 7.30 13.56 -2.31
C PHE A 224 7.17 15.00 -2.85
N GLU A 225 8.21 15.51 -3.52
CA GLU A 225 8.16 16.86 -4.12
C GLU A 225 7.18 16.93 -5.30
N THR A 226 7.07 15.86 -6.10
CA THR A 226 6.07 15.78 -7.17
C THR A 226 4.64 15.77 -6.62
N LEU A 227 4.39 15.05 -5.52
CA LEU A 227 3.10 15.04 -4.83
C LEU A 227 2.75 16.43 -4.29
N LYS A 228 3.71 17.15 -3.72
CA LYS A 228 3.51 18.55 -3.30
C LYS A 228 3.19 19.46 -4.48
N GLN A 229 3.88 19.30 -5.60
CA GLN A 229 3.61 20.07 -6.81
C GLN A 229 2.20 19.79 -7.35
N ALA A 230 1.73 18.54 -7.29
CA ALA A 230 0.39 18.16 -7.74
C ALA A 230 -0.75 18.85 -6.95
N LEU A 231 -0.48 19.41 -5.76
CA LEU A 231 -1.44 20.23 -5.01
C LEU A 231 -1.77 21.56 -5.68
N THR A 232 -1.00 22.00 -6.69
CA THR A 232 -1.33 23.22 -7.46
C THR A 232 -2.40 23.00 -8.50
N ASP A 233 -2.69 21.74 -8.85
CA ASP A 233 -3.77 21.37 -9.76
C ASP A 233 -5.00 20.93 -8.95
N PRO A 234 -6.13 21.68 -9.00
CA PRO A 234 -7.34 21.32 -8.28
C PRO A 234 -7.87 19.92 -8.62
N ALA A 235 -7.67 19.43 -9.84
CA ALA A 235 -8.13 18.10 -10.25
C ALA A 235 -7.32 16.97 -9.59
N LEU A 236 -6.03 17.21 -9.31
CA LEU A 236 -5.13 16.23 -8.70
C LEU A 236 -5.04 16.36 -7.18
N THR A 237 -5.47 17.50 -6.63
CA THR A 237 -5.31 17.85 -5.21
C THR A 237 -5.80 16.76 -4.24
N PRO A 238 -7.02 16.19 -4.36
CA PRO A 238 -7.47 15.16 -3.43
C PRO A 238 -6.57 13.91 -3.44
N THR A 239 -6.14 13.49 -4.64
CA THR A 239 -5.25 12.34 -4.81
C THR A 239 -3.87 12.62 -4.22
N ALA A 240 -3.32 13.80 -4.51
CA ALA A 240 -2.02 14.22 -4.02
C ALA A 240 -1.98 14.28 -2.48
N LEU A 241 -3.03 14.80 -1.83
CA LEU A 241 -3.14 14.84 -0.37
C LEU A 241 -3.12 13.43 0.24
N LEU A 242 -3.93 12.51 -0.30
CA LEU A 242 -3.99 11.14 0.20
C LEU A 242 -2.66 10.40 -0.01
N ALA A 243 -2.02 10.59 -1.16
CA ALA A 243 -0.70 10.02 -1.45
C ALA A 243 0.40 10.63 -0.56
N LEU A 244 0.34 11.92 -0.22
CA LEU A 244 1.21 12.51 0.82
C LEU A 244 0.98 11.84 2.17
N GLY A 245 -0.26 11.51 2.54
CA GLY A 245 -0.55 10.75 3.76
C GLY A 245 0.19 9.39 3.83
N GLN A 246 0.36 8.72 2.69
CA GLN A 246 1.09 7.45 2.59
C GLN A 246 2.60 7.62 2.73
N GLN A 247 3.13 8.82 2.53
CA GLN A 247 4.55 9.15 2.73
C GLN A 247 4.94 9.27 4.21
N GLY A 248 3.98 9.15 5.13
CA GLY A 248 4.21 9.10 6.58
C GLY A 248 4.49 10.46 7.21
N GLU A 249 5.20 10.46 8.34
CA GLU A 249 5.39 11.65 9.20
C GLU A 249 5.98 12.86 8.47
N LYS A 250 6.84 12.63 7.46
CA LYS A 250 7.44 13.71 6.66
C LYS A 250 6.41 14.59 5.94
N ALA A 251 5.20 14.08 5.72
CA ALA A 251 4.11 14.81 5.08
C ALA A 251 3.35 15.75 6.03
N ILE A 252 3.47 15.58 7.35
CA ILE A 252 2.68 16.37 8.33
C ILE A 252 2.85 17.89 8.12
N PRO A 253 4.06 18.46 7.95
CA PRO A 253 4.20 19.90 7.74
C PRO A 253 3.54 20.39 6.46
N ALA A 254 3.64 19.62 5.36
CA ALA A 254 3.01 19.98 4.09
C ALA A 254 1.49 19.94 4.17
N LEU A 255 0.91 18.90 4.79
CA LEU A 255 -0.52 18.75 5.01
C LEU A 255 -1.07 19.84 5.95
N ALA A 256 -0.34 20.18 7.01
CA ALA A 256 -0.69 21.26 7.93
C ALA A 256 -0.69 22.63 7.23
N SER A 257 0.35 22.93 6.45
CA SER A 257 0.42 24.17 5.66
C SER A 257 -0.73 24.25 4.65
N PHE A 258 -1.07 23.13 4.01
CA PHE A 258 -2.18 23.07 3.05
C PHE A 258 -3.52 23.40 3.73
N LEU A 259 -3.78 22.83 4.92
CA LEU A 259 -4.98 23.09 5.72
C LEU A 259 -5.14 24.56 6.12
N GLU A 260 -4.03 25.26 6.34
CA GLU A 260 -4.04 26.69 6.69
C GLU A 260 -4.35 27.58 5.48
N SER A 261 -3.94 27.16 4.27
CA SER A 261 -4.17 27.93 3.04
C SER A 261 -5.48 27.60 2.31
N SER A 262 -6.00 26.38 2.47
CA SER A 262 -7.13 25.90 1.68
C SER A 262 -8.47 26.32 2.27
N THR A 263 -9.36 26.84 1.43
CA THR A 263 -10.75 27.17 1.78
C THR A 263 -11.76 26.14 1.26
N ASN A 264 -11.33 25.20 0.41
CA ASN A 264 -12.21 24.19 -0.17
C ASN A 264 -12.47 23.07 0.87
N PRO A 265 -13.74 22.83 1.26
CA PRO A 265 -14.09 21.85 2.29
C PRO A 265 -13.70 20.42 1.93
N ASP A 266 -13.85 20.01 0.67
CA ASP A 266 -13.48 18.66 0.21
C ASP A 266 -11.96 18.46 0.24
N HIS A 267 -11.19 19.49 -0.11
CA HIS A 267 -9.72 19.44 -0.02
C HIS A 267 -9.25 19.41 1.44
N ARG A 268 -9.90 20.18 2.33
CA ARG A 268 -9.60 20.14 3.78
C ARG A 268 -9.92 18.77 4.37
N LEU A 269 -11.05 18.17 3.98
CA LEU A 269 -11.41 16.81 4.37
C LEU A 269 -10.34 15.81 3.92
N ALA A 270 -9.91 15.84 2.66
CA ALA A 270 -8.86 14.97 2.15
C ALA A 270 -7.52 15.13 2.90
N ALA A 271 -7.15 16.36 3.26
CA ALA A 271 -5.94 16.61 4.06
C ALA A 271 -6.04 16.06 5.49
N ILE A 272 -7.21 16.16 6.14
CA ILE A 272 -7.43 15.54 7.46
C ILE A 272 -7.44 14.01 7.35
N GLN A 273 -8.01 13.44 6.29
CA GLN A 273 -7.95 12.00 6.02
C GLN A 273 -6.49 11.53 5.84
N ALA A 274 -5.67 12.29 5.12
CA ALA A 274 -4.26 12.00 4.95
C ALA A 274 -3.50 12.00 6.29
N LEU A 275 -3.74 12.99 7.16
CA LEU A 275 -3.21 12.98 8.53
C LEU A 275 -3.72 11.78 9.33
N GLY A 276 -4.98 11.38 9.12
CA GLY A 276 -5.59 10.19 9.71
C GLY A 276 -4.88 8.89 9.30
N VAL A 277 -4.45 8.78 8.04
CA VAL A 277 -3.62 7.66 7.54
C VAL A 277 -2.30 7.62 8.30
N ILE A 278 -1.61 8.75 8.42
CA ILE A 278 -0.34 8.86 9.17
C ILE A 278 -0.55 8.42 10.64
N ALA A 279 -1.66 8.85 11.26
CA ALA A 279 -1.99 8.50 12.65
C ALA A 279 -2.26 7.00 12.89
N THR A 280 -2.45 6.18 11.85
CA THR A 280 -2.54 4.72 12.03
C THR A 280 -1.18 4.06 12.33
N GLN A 281 -0.08 4.76 12.02
CA GLN A 281 1.29 4.24 12.11
C GLN A 281 2.23 5.16 12.91
N SER A 282 1.77 6.36 13.28
CA SER A 282 2.55 7.39 13.96
C SER A 282 1.76 8.04 15.09
N ASN A 283 2.47 8.41 16.17
CA ASN A 283 1.96 9.21 17.28
C ASN A 283 2.61 10.61 17.35
N ALA A 284 3.05 11.15 16.20
CA ALA A 284 3.69 12.45 16.15
C ALA A 284 2.81 13.53 16.84
N PRO A 285 3.35 14.31 17.81
CA PRO A 285 2.55 15.25 18.59
C PRO A 285 1.81 16.30 17.74
N ALA A 286 2.36 16.65 16.57
CA ALA A 286 1.73 17.55 15.62
C ALA A 286 0.38 17.04 15.10
N LEU A 287 0.19 15.72 14.98
CA LEU A 287 -1.09 15.13 14.55
C LEU A 287 -2.22 15.49 15.52
N PHE A 288 -1.97 15.36 16.83
CA PHE A 288 -2.93 15.74 17.86
C PHE A 288 -3.37 17.20 17.71
N THR A 289 -2.41 18.11 17.51
CA THR A 289 -2.69 19.54 17.30
C THR A 289 -3.56 19.77 16.06
N GLN A 290 -3.28 19.09 14.94
CA GLN A 290 -4.07 19.25 13.71
C GLN A 290 -5.49 18.71 13.86
N PHE A 291 -5.68 17.54 14.49
CA PHE A 291 -7.02 17.03 14.74
C PHE A 291 -7.81 17.91 15.71
N MET A 292 -7.18 18.47 16.74
CA MET A 292 -7.85 19.42 17.63
C MET A 292 -8.34 20.66 16.87
N LYS A 293 -7.51 21.25 15.99
CA LYS A 293 -7.95 22.34 15.11
C LYS A 293 -9.12 21.94 14.21
N ALA A 294 -9.14 20.69 13.72
CA ALA A 294 -10.21 20.19 12.88
C ALA A 294 -11.53 19.94 13.64
N LEU A 295 -11.48 19.62 14.94
CA LEU A 295 -12.68 19.53 15.79
C LEU A 295 -13.39 20.88 15.97
N ASP A 296 -12.64 21.99 15.95
CA ASP A 296 -13.17 23.35 16.11
C ASP A 296 -13.98 23.83 14.89
N THR A 297 -13.98 23.08 13.79
CA THR A 297 -14.82 23.36 12.62
C THR A 297 -16.30 23.08 12.89
N GLU A 298 -17.20 23.62 12.06
CA GLU A 298 -18.64 23.30 12.11
C GLU A 298 -19.05 22.23 11.09
N GLU A 299 -18.08 21.56 10.46
CA GLU A 299 -18.30 20.61 9.38
C GLU A 299 -18.26 19.16 9.90
N PRO A 300 -19.40 18.44 9.98
CA PRO A 300 -19.44 17.14 10.65
C PRO A 300 -18.55 16.07 10.00
N LYS A 301 -18.31 16.17 8.68
CA LYS A 301 -17.37 15.29 7.96
C LYS A 301 -15.93 15.47 8.45
N ILE A 302 -15.47 16.72 8.55
CA ILE A 302 -14.11 17.05 9.05
C ILE A 302 -13.98 16.63 10.51
N GLN A 303 -14.99 16.92 11.33
CA GLN A 303 -15.03 16.48 12.72
C GLN A 303 -14.96 14.95 12.82
N THR A 304 -15.68 14.21 11.98
CA THR A 304 -15.67 12.74 11.99
C THR A 304 -14.27 12.18 11.77
N GLU A 305 -13.55 12.67 10.76
CA GLU A 305 -12.19 12.21 10.47
C GLU A 305 -11.19 12.64 11.56
N ALA A 306 -11.37 13.83 12.15
CA ALA A 306 -10.55 14.28 13.27
C ALA A 306 -10.76 13.43 14.54
N VAL A 307 -12.01 13.06 14.84
CA VAL A 307 -12.36 12.15 15.94
C VAL A 307 -11.70 10.78 15.72
N LYS A 308 -11.82 10.23 14.51
CA LYS A 308 -11.16 8.98 14.12
C LYS A 308 -9.64 9.06 14.28
N GLY A 309 -9.03 10.14 13.80
CA GLY A 309 -7.60 10.39 13.94
C GLY A 309 -7.14 10.41 15.40
N LEU A 310 -7.87 11.11 16.27
CA LEU A 310 -7.60 11.14 17.71
C LEU A 310 -7.76 9.75 18.38
N GLY A 311 -8.75 8.97 17.94
CA GLY A 311 -8.91 7.57 18.37
C GLY A 311 -7.71 6.70 17.96
N ASN A 312 -7.22 6.84 16.73
CA ASN A 312 -6.04 6.13 16.23
C ASN A 312 -4.76 6.47 17.00
N LEU A 313 -4.58 7.74 17.38
CA LEU A 313 -3.45 8.18 18.24
C LEU A 313 -3.49 7.57 19.65
N ALA A 314 -4.64 7.05 20.08
CA ALA A 314 -4.88 6.53 21.42
C ALA A 314 -4.49 7.50 22.56
N ASP A 315 -4.52 8.82 22.29
CA ASP A 315 -4.11 9.84 23.25
C ASP A 315 -5.28 10.23 24.16
N ARG A 316 -5.16 9.87 25.44
CA ARG A 316 -6.20 10.14 26.46
C ARG A 316 -6.49 11.62 26.68
N ARG A 317 -5.61 12.54 26.23
CA ARG A 317 -5.90 13.99 26.23
C ARG A 317 -7.10 14.34 25.36
N ALA A 318 -7.46 13.48 24.39
CA ALA A 318 -8.63 13.67 23.53
C ALA A 318 -9.96 13.42 24.25
N ILE A 319 -9.99 12.69 25.36
CA ILE A 319 -11.25 12.25 26.01
C ILE A 319 -12.16 13.44 26.33
N GLN A 320 -11.66 14.43 27.07
CA GLN A 320 -12.47 15.58 27.50
C GLN A 320 -12.97 16.42 26.30
N PRO A 321 -12.14 16.77 25.29
CA PRO A 321 -12.61 17.38 24.05
C PRO A 321 -13.70 16.58 23.32
N LEU A 322 -13.53 15.26 23.21
CA LEU A 322 -14.46 14.39 22.52
C LEU A 322 -15.79 14.24 23.28
N GLU A 323 -15.79 14.19 24.61
CA GLU A 323 -17.01 14.21 25.43
C GLU A 323 -17.79 15.50 25.22
N LYS A 324 -17.10 16.65 25.22
CA LYS A 324 -17.71 17.96 24.95
C LYS A 324 -18.34 18.01 23.55
N LEU A 325 -17.64 17.50 22.53
CA LEU A 325 -18.17 17.43 21.17
C LEU A 325 -19.34 16.45 21.07
N ASN A 326 -19.28 15.31 21.77
CA ASN A 326 -20.38 14.34 21.83
C ASN A 326 -21.65 14.99 22.38
N LEU A 327 -21.57 15.68 23.52
CA LEU A 327 -22.71 16.44 24.07
C LEU A 327 -23.26 17.45 23.05
N LYS A 328 -22.38 18.26 22.43
CA LYS A 328 -22.79 19.22 21.39
C LYS A 328 -23.50 18.53 20.23
N SER A 329 -22.98 17.40 19.75
CA SER A 329 -23.52 16.66 18.60
C SER A 329 -24.92 16.11 18.85
N TRP A 330 -25.26 15.70 20.09
CA TRP A 330 -26.59 15.21 20.47
C TRP A 330 -27.58 16.34 20.74
N THR A 331 -27.11 17.50 21.18
CA THR A 331 -27.97 18.70 21.32
C THR A 331 -28.33 19.36 19.98
N ASN A 332 -27.58 19.08 18.92
CA ASN A 332 -27.92 19.51 17.56
C ASN A 332 -29.05 18.64 17.00
N PRO A 333 -30.21 19.19 16.59
CA PRO A 333 -31.36 18.41 16.11
C PRO A 333 -31.17 17.79 14.72
N SER A 334 -30.07 18.09 14.02
CA SER A 334 -29.80 17.57 12.68
C SER A 334 -29.75 16.03 12.66
N THR A 335 -30.37 15.46 11.63
CA THR A 335 -30.42 14.03 11.33
C THR A 335 -29.68 13.70 10.03
N SER A 336 -28.83 14.61 9.54
CA SER A 336 -28.06 14.37 8.32
C SER A 336 -27.16 13.13 8.47
N PRO A 337 -26.88 12.41 7.38
CA PRO A 337 -25.96 11.25 7.40
C PRO A 337 -24.61 11.60 8.03
N ASP A 338 -24.08 12.79 7.76
CA ASP A 338 -22.79 13.25 8.30
C ASP A 338 -22.84 13.46 9.82
N MET A 339 -23.93 14.01 10.36
CA MET A 339 -24.12 14.16 11.80
C MET A 339 -24.29 12.81 12.50
N MET A 340 -24.98 11.87 11.86
CA MET A 340 -25.10 10.50 12.40
C MET A 340 -23.75 9.76 12.37
N ALA A 341 -22.97 9.94 11.31
CA ALA A 341 -21.62 9.40 11.20
C ALA A 341 -20.70 9.96 12.30
N LEU A 342 -20.75 11.28 12.55
CA LEU A 342 -20.02 11.93 13.63
C LEU A 342 -20.37 11.34 15.01
N ARG A 343 -21.66 11.23 15.33
CA ARG A 343 -22.14 10.64 16.60
C ARG A 343 -21.63 9.20 16.77
N LYS A 344 -21.71 8.39 15.71
CA LYS A 344 -21.22 7.01 15.73
C LYS A 344 -19.70 6.95 15.96
N MET A 345 -18.94 7.80 15.29
CA MET A 345 -17.48 7.85 15.41
C MET A 345 -17.03 8.35 16.79
N LEU A 346 -17.75 9.33 17.37
CA LEU A 346 -17.53 9.78 18.75
C LEU A 346 -17.75 8.67 19.75
N SER A 347 -18.86 7.93 19.64
CA SER A 347 -19.12 6.77 20.49
C SER A 347 -18.01 5.72 20.39
N TRP A 348 -17.59 5.38 19.17
CA TRP A 348 -16.54 4.38 18.95
C TRP A 348 -15.17 4.83 19.52
N SER A 349 -14.77 6.08 19.26
CA SER A 349 -13.46 6.60 19.68
C SER A 349 -13.39 6.81 21.20
N LEU A 350 -14.48 7.28 21.83
CA LEU A 350 -14.56 7.38 23.29
C LEU A 350 -14.48 6.00 23.95
N TRP A 351 -15.18 4.99 23.40
CA TRP A 351 -15.08 3.62 23.88
C TRP A 351 -13.65 3.09 23.78
N GLN A 352 -12.95 3.34 22.66
CA GLN A 352 -11.56 2.93 22.47
C GLN A 352 -10.61 3.59 23.49
N LEU A 353 -10.79 4.89 23.76
CA LEU A 353 -9.93 5.67 24.65
C LEU A 353 -10.22 5.45 26.14
N SER A 354 -11.46 5.05 26.48
CA SER A 354 -11.89 4.81 27.86
C SER A 354 -12.89 3.65 27.98
N PRO A 355 -12.46 2.39 27.79
CA PRO A 355 -13.35 1.23 27.83
C PRO A 355 -14.05 1.04 29.19
N SER A 356 -13.38 1.41 30.29
CA SER A 356 -13.87 1.22 31.66
C SER A 356 -15.05 2.13 32.02
N ALA A 357 -15.31 3.19 31.25
CA ALA A 357 -16.43 4.09 31.49
C ALA A 357 -17.81 3.44 31.26
N HIS A 358 -17.86 2.29 30.56
CA HIS A 358 -19.11 1.58 30.25
C HIS A 358 -19.31 0.28 31.04
N THR A 359 -18.36 -0.08 31.91
CA THR A 359 -18.43 -1.28 32.78
C THR A 359 -18.75 -0.96 34.23
N ALA A 360 -18.96 0.33 34.54
CA ALA A 360 -19.30 0.82 35.87
C ALA A 360 -20.75 1.31 35.90
N GLU A 361 -21.69 0.41 35.63
CA GLU A 361 -23.12 0.56 35.98
C GLU A 361 -23.65 -0.73 36.58
#